data_AF-A0A932K8G5-F1
#
_entry.id   AF-A0A932K8G5-F1
#
_cell.length_a   1.000
_cell.length_b   1.000
_cell.length_c   1.000
_cell.angle_alpha   90.00
_cell.angle_beta   90.00
_cell.angle_gamma   90.00
#
_symmetry.space_group_name_H-M   'P 1'
#
loop_
_entity.id
_entity.type
_entity.pdbx_description
1 polymer ?
#
loop_
_entity_poly.entity_id
_entity_poly.type
_entity_poly.pdbx_seq_one_letter_code
_entity_poly.pdbx_strand_id
1 'polypeptide(L)'
;MRKFAVGQGGLTLVEVMIALVVSGLILGWAWGLYSSGMGAYQRGLREVGLTQEARSVLAFMIRDIQRALPESVPYGVKGMHPRDISPASQPEEVDRLEIMTVVYPAAIADLAPAERMLTFQRIRYFLEPAAGGKLVLKRATAPLGHDGVERVIPLSERLHGLDLRYFDGQVWYDDWQRPTLPRALEIAVVFQDGARDSRLHRFATIVALE
;
A
#
# COMPACT_ATOMS: atom_id res chain seq x y z
N MET A 1 71.58 -31.14 -1.34
CA MET A 1 70.93 -29.81 -1.19
C MET A 1 70.99 -29.08 -2.53
N ARG A 2 69.90 -29.04 -3.28
CA ARG A 2 69.82 -28.35 -4.59
C ARG A 2 69.37 -26.91 -4.35
N LYS A 3 70.26 -25.94 -4.59
CA LYS A 3 69.93 -24.51 -4.55
C LYS A 3 69.15 -24.18 -5.84
N PHE A 4 67.90 -23.77 -5.71
CA PHE A 4 67.19 -23.12 -6.82
C PHE A 4 67.83 -21.74 -7.03
N ALA A 5 68.58 -21.60 -8.12
CA ALA A 5 69.05 -20.31 -8.59
C ALA A 5 67.83 -19.53 -9.11
N VAL A 6 67.37 -18.56 -8.35
CA VAL A 6 66.38 -17.59 -8.81
C VAL A 6 67.13 -16.60 -9.69
N GLY A 7 66.99 -16.72 -11.01
CA GLY A 7 67.49 -15.73 -11.96
C GLY A 7 66.75 -14.41 -11.74
N GLN A 8 67.47 -13.36 -11.34
CA GLN A 8 66.96 -12.00 -11.28
C GLN A 8 66.88 -11.42 -12.70
N GLY A 9 65.80 -11.72 -13.42
CA GLY A 9 65.45 -11.00 -14.65
C GLY A 9 64.87 -9.63 -14.29
N GLY A 10 65.47 -8.55 -14.77
CA GLY A 10 64.89 -7.21 -14.64
C GLY A 10 63.59 -7.09 -15.44
N LEU A 11 62.57 -6.45 -14.87
CA LEU A 11 61.30 -6.17 -15.54
C LEU A 11 61.53 -5.39 -16.83
N THR A 12 61.00 -5.89 -17.95
CA THR A 12 61.04 -5.16 -19.22
C THR A 12 59.97 -4.07 -19.21
N LEU A 13 60.23 -2.94 -19.89
CA LEU A 13 59.25 -1.84 -20.02
C LEU A 13 57.90 -2.34 -20.56
N VAL A 14 57.94 -3.26 -21.51
CA VAL A 14 56.76 -3.88 -22.13
C VAL A 14 55.93 -4.66 -21.10
N GLU A 15 56.59 -5.41 -20.22
CA GLU A 15 55.91 -6.18 -19.17
C GLU A 15 55.20 -5.27 -18.16
N VAL A 16 55.80 -4.15 -17.79
CA VAL A 16 55.16 -3.13 -16.93
C VAL A 16 53.95 -2.52 -17.62
N MET A 17 54.04 -2.22 -18.92
CA MET A 17 52.89 -1.69 -19.68
C MET A 17 51.74 -2.71 -19.76
N ILE A 18 52.04 -3.98 -20.04
CA ILE A 18 51.02 -5.03 -20.07
C ILE A 18 50.39 -5.20 -18.69
N ALA A 19 51.18 -5.22 -17.62
CA ALA A 19 50.67 -5.32 -16.25
C ALA A 19 49.73 -4.17 -15.90
N LEU A 20 50.05 -2.93 -16.31
CA LEU A 20 49.18 -1.77 -16.11
C LEU A 20 47.85 -1.89 -16.88
N VAL A 21 47.90 -2.32 -18.14
CA VAL A 21 46.69 -2.51 -18.96
C VAL A 21 45.79 -3.58 -18.37
N VAL A 22 46.36 -4.75 -18.00
CA VAL A 22 45.60 -5.84 -17.39
C VAL A 22 45.02 -5.42 -16.05
N SER A 23 45.80 -4.71 -15.21
CA SER A 23 45.31 -4.19 -13.93
C SER A 23 44.16 -3.21 -14.11
N GLY A 24 44.24 -2.33 -15.12
CA GLY A 24 43.16 -1.40 -15.46
C GLY A 24 41.88 -2.11 -15.87
N LEU A 25 41.99 -3.16 -16.69
CA LEU A 25 40.83 -3.98 -17.10
C LEU A 25 40.19 -4.68 -15.90
N ILE A 26 41.00 -5.29 -15.03
CA ILE A 26 40.51 -5.97 -13.82
C ILE A 26 39.79 -5.00 -12.90
N LEU A 27 40.38 -3.82 -12.65
CA LEU A 27 39.76 -2.77 -11.84
C LEU A 27 38.44 -2.28 -12.46
N GLY A 28 38.40 -2.09 -13.79
CA GLY A 28 37.20 -1.72 -14.51
C GLY A 28 36.07 -2.74 -14.34
N TRP A 29 36.37 -4.04 -14.43
CA TRP A 29 35.40 -5.10 -14.21
C TRP A 29 34.94 -5.19 -12.76
N ALA A 30 35.86 -5.08 -11.81
CA ALA A 30 35.52 -5.07 -10.39
C ALA A 30 34.57 -3.90 -10.05
N TRP A 31 34.85 -2.72 -10.60
CA TRP A 31 33.98 -1.56 -10.45
C TRP A 31 32.61 -1.75 -11.12
N GLY A 32 32.58 -2.32 -12.33
CA GLY A 32 31.33 -2.64 -13.03
C GLY A 32 30.46 -3.62 -12.26
N LEU A 33 31.05 -4.68 -11.70
CA LEU A 33 30.35 -5.65 -10.85
C LEU A 33 29.82 -5.01 -9.57
N TYR A 34 30.66 -4.22 -8.89
CA TYR A 34 30.27 -3.54 -7.65
C TYR A 34 29.10 -2.57 -7.86
N SER A 35 29.20 -1.70 -8.88
CA SER A 35 28.16 -0.71 -9.19
C SER A 35 26.85 -1.37 -9.63
N SER A 36 26.91 -2.42 -10.45
CA SER A 36 25.76 -3.22 -10.84
C SER A 36 25.09 -3.90 -9.64
N GLY A 37 25.90 -4.55 -8.78
CA GLY A 37 25.43 -5.20 -7.56
C GLY A 37 24.76 -4.22 -6.60
N MET A 38 25.36 -3.04 -6.39
CA MET A 38 24.78 -2.01 -5.53
C MET A 38 23.46 -1.47 -6.09
N GLY A 39 23.38 -1.28 -7.42
CA GLY A 39 22.15 -0.86 -8.08
C GLY A 39 21.03 -1.91 -8.00
N ALA A 40 21.36 -3.20 -8.08
CA ALA A 40 20.41 -4.29 -7.85
C ALA A 40 19.94 -4.33 -6.38
N TYR A 41 20.86 -4.20 -5.43
CA TYR A 41 20.54 -4.20 -4.00
C TYR A 41 19.60 -3.05 -3.61
N GLN A 42 19.90 -1.82 -4.06
CA GLN A 42 19.04 -0.67 -3.79
C GLN A 42 17.64 -0.79 -4.43
N ARG A 43 17.53 -1.43 -5.61
CA ARG A 43 16.22 -1.74 -6.21
C ARG A 43 15.46 -2.75 -5.36
N GLY A 44 16.11 -3.82 -4.90
CA GLY A 44 15.51 -4.81 -4.01
C GLY A 44 14.98 -4.20 -2.70
N LEU A 45 15.76 -3.31 -2.07
CA LEU A 45 15.31 -2.61 -0.86
C LEU A 45 14.06 -1.75 -1.09
N ARG A 46 13.96 -1.06 -2.23
CA ARG A 46 12.78 -0.26 -2.58
C ARG A 46 11.54 -1.12 -2.79
N GLU A 47 11.68 -2.24 -3.49
CA GLU A 47 10.60 -3.19 -3.75
C GLU A 47 10.08 -3.86 -2.47
N VAL A 48 10.99 -4.21 -1.55
CA VAL A 48 10.63 -4.69 -0.21
C VAL A 48 9.85 -3.62 0.54
N GLY A 49 10.30 -2.36 0.49
CA GLY A 49 9.60 -1.24 1.12
C GLY A 49 8.16 -1.08 0.62
N LEU A 50 7.96 -1.09 -0.70
CA LEU A 50 6.63 -1.00 -1.32
C LEU A 50 5.72 -2.17 -0.90
N THR A 51 6.26 -3.39 -0.90
CA THR A 51 5.49 -4.58 -0.52
C THR A 51 5.09 -4.55 0.96
N GLN A 52 5.98 -4.10 1.84
CA GLN A 52 5.66 -3.97 3.27
C GLN A 52 4.62 -2.88 3.51
N GLU A 53 4.74 -1.73 2.84
CA GLU A 53 3.77 -0.65 2.91
C GLU A 53 2.38 -1.11 2.44
N ALA A 54 2.30 -1.79 1.29
CA ALA A 54 1.06 -2.37 0.78
C ALA A 54 0.45 -3.37 1.76
N ARG A 55 1.26 -4.26 2.35
CA ARG A 55 0.80 -5.20 3.37
C ARG A 55 0.27 -4.49 4.62
N SER A 56 0.94 -3.44 5.10
CA SER A 56 0.47 -2.66 6.25
C SER A 56 -0.87 -2.00 5.96
N VAL A 57 -1.01 -1.33 4.80
CA VAL A 57 -2.27 -0.67 4.39
C VAL A 57 -3.40 -1.68 4.28
N LEU A 58 -3.19 -2.79 3.57
CA LEU A 58 -4.20 -3.84 3.42
C LEU A 58 -4.56 -4.46 4.77
N ALA A 59 -3.58 -4.75 5.65
CA ALA A 59 -3.84 -5.29 6.98
C ALA A 59 -4.69 -4.34 7.84
N PHE A 60 -4.48 -3.02 7.73
CA PHE A 60 -5.34 -2.03 8.40
C PHE A 60 -6.77 -2.08 7.86
N MET A 61 -6.94 -2.06 6.55
CA MET A 61 -8.28 -2.12 5.92
C MET A 61 -9.00 -3.42 6.26
N ILE A 62 -8.34 -4.58 6.11
CA ILE A 62 -8.90 -5.90 6.43
C ILE A 62 -9.40 -5.92 7.86
N ARG A 63 -8.60 -5.44 8.82
CA ARG A 63 -8.98 -5.42 10.24
C ARG A 63 -10.23 -4.61 10.50
N ASP A 64 -10.36 -3.45 9.86
CA ASP A 64 -11.51 -2.57 10.04
C ASP A 64 -12.76 -3.14 9.34
N ILE A 65 -12.60 -3.74 8.18
CA ILE A 65 -13.67 -4.43 7.44
C ILE A 65 -14.18 -5.64 8.22
N GLN A 66 -13.30 -6.46 8.79
CA GLN A 66 -13.68 -7.60 9.62
C GLN A 66 -14.43 -7.20 10.90
N ARG A 67 -14.34 -5.93 11.32
CA ARG A 67 -15.08 -5.38 12.44
C ARG A 67 -16.33 -4.61 12.00
N ALA A 68 -16.70 -4.71 10.72
CA ALA A 68 -17.93 -4.12 10.21
C ALA A 68 -19.14 -4.81 10.83
N LEU A 69 -20.17 -4.03 11.19
CA LEU A 69 -21.39 -4.57 11.77
C LEU A 69 -22.42 -4.95 10.70
N PRO A 70 -23.09 -6.12 10.82
CA PRO A 70 -23.99 -6.61 9.78
C PRO A 70 -25.31 -5.86 9.51
N GLU A 71 -25.92 -5.13 10.46
CA GLU A 71 -27.38 -4.96 10.33
C GLU A 71 -28.10 -3.72 10.90
N SER A 72 -27.49 -2.84 11.71
CA SER A 72 -28.32 -1.93 12.54
C SER A 72 -28.16 -0.43 12.31
N VAL A 73 -27.44 0.02 11.28
CA VAL A 73 -27.24 1.46 11.03
C VAL A 73 -27.60 1.79 9.58
N PRO A 74 -28.34 2.88 9.29
CA PRO A 74 -28.75 3.30 7.93
C PRO A 74 -27.58 3.61 6.97
N TYR A 75 -26.34 3.36 7.41
CA TYR A 75 -25.09 3.55 6.69
C TYR A 75 -24.26 2.26 6.84
N GLY A 76 -24.61 1.22 6.07
CA GLY A 76 -23.82 0.00 5.94
C GLY A 76 -22.47 0.24 5.24
N VAL A 77 -21.88 -0.79 4.63
CA VAL A 77 -20.74 -0.59 3.73
C VAL A 77 -21.21 0.21 2.52
N LYS A 78 -20.71 1.44 2.36
CA LYS A 78 -20.90 2.23 1.14
C LYS A 78 -19.60 2.29 0.39
N GLY A 79 -19.69 1.94 -0.88
CA GLY A 79 -18.55 1.76 -1.74
C GLY A 79 -18.88 2.24 -3.12
N MET A 80 -18.44 3.43 -3.50
CA MET A 80 -18.82 4.02 -4.77
C MET A 80 -17.63 4.01 -5.72
N HIS A 81 -17.80 3.35 -6.86
CA HIS A 81 -16.92 3.48 -8.02
C HIS A 81 -17.34 4.74 -8.83
N PRO A 82 -16.43 5.46 -9.51
CA PRO A 82 -16.64 6.83 -10.01
C PRO A 82 -17.57 6.98 -11.23
N ARG A 83 -18.59 6.15 -11.41
CA ARG A 83 -19.39 6.16 -12.65
C ARG A 83 -20.75 6.86 -12.58
N ASP A 84 -21.28 7.21 -11.40
CA ASP A 84 -22.68 7.66 -11.30
C ASP A 84 -22.92 8.93 -10.47
N ILE A 85 -22.14 10.01 -10.67
CA ILE A 85 -22.53 11.35 -10.17
C ILE A 85 -22.39 12.45 -11.23
N SER A 86 -23.46 13.25 -11.32
CA SER A 86 -23.73 14.41 -12.18
C SER A 86 -22.58 15.44 -12.30
N PRO A 87 -22.37 16.08 -13.47
CA PRO A 87 -21.18 16.86 -13.85
C PRO A 87 -20.97 18.23 -13.14
N ALA A 88 -21.45 18.44 -11.92
CA ALA A 88 -21.43 19.75 -11.26
C ALA A 88 -20.46 19.88 -10.05
N SER A 89 -19.62 18.88 -9.74
CA SER A 89 -18.73 18.93 -8.56
C SER A 89 -17.29 18.56 -8.92
N GLN A 90 -16.35 19.51 -8.81
CA GLN A 90 -14.89 19.28 -8.87
C GLN A 90 -14.38 18.61 -7.56
N PRO A 91 -13.13 18.08 -7.48
CA PRO A 91 -12.25 17.51 -8.51
C PRO A 91 -12.01 15.99 -8.28
N GLU A 92 -11.92 15.24 -9.39
CA GLU A 92 -11.42 13.86 -9.56
C GLU A 92 -11.81 12.82 -8.48
N GLU A 93 -12.91 12.14 -8.78
CA GLU A 93 -13.57 11.10 -7.99
C GLU A 93 -12.69 9.85 -7.83
N VAL A 94 -12.34 9.54 -6.58
CA VAL A 94 -11.57 8.34 -6.22
C VAL A 94 -12.38 7.45 -5.29
N ASP A 95 -12.29 6.14 -5.47
CA ASP A 95 -13.03 5.14 -4.68
C ASP A 95 -12.99 5.45 -3.18
N ARG A 96 -14.17 5.40 -2.56
CA ARG A 96 -14.37 5.65 -1.15
C ARG A 96 -15.02 4.44 -0.50
N LEU A 97 -14.46 4.02 0.64
CA LEU A 97 -15.04 3.00 1.49
C LEU A 97 -15.50 3.63 2.80
N GLU A 98 -16.78 3.48 3.12
CA GLU A 98 -17.34 3.87 4.42
C GLU A 98 -17.88 2.63 5.13
N ILE A 99 -17.50 2.45 6.38
CA ILE A 99 -17.81 1.27 7.19
C ILE A 99 -18.24 1.72 8.59
N MET A 100 -19.14 0.95 9.19
CA MET A 100 -19.52 1.11 10.58
C MET A 100 -18.93 0.02 11.48
N THR A 101 -18.31 0.40 12.58
CA THR A 101 -17.72 -0.53 13.55
C THR A 101 -18.07 -0.18 15.00
N VAL A 102 -17.72 -1.06 15.94
CA VAL A 102 -17.78 -0.79 17.38
C VAL A 102 -16.36 -0.62 17.92
N VAL A 103 -16.15 0.41 18.74
CA VAL A 103 -14.89 0.64 19.45
C VAL A 103 -14.60 -0.46 20.49
N TYR A 104 -15.63 -0.98 21.19
CA TYR A 104 -15.47 -1.99 22.26
C TYR A 104 -16.62 -3.02 22.27
N PRO A 105 -16.49 -4.16 21.56
CA PRO A 105 -17.57 -5.16 21.45
C PRO A 105 -17.95 -5.82 22.78
N ALA A 106 -17.00 -6.02 23.70
CA ALA A 106 -17.22 -6.73 24.96
C ALA A 106 -18.09 -5.95 25.98
N ALA A 107 -18.22 -4.63 25.82
CA ALA A 107 -18.93 -3.77 26.78
C ALA A 107 -20.38 -3.45 26.36
N ILE A 108 -20.83 -3.87 25.17
CA ILE A 108 -22.13 -3.42 24.61
C ILE A 108 -23.32 -4.18 25.23
N ALA A 109 -23.13 -5.45 25.60
CA ALA A 109 -24.23 -6.34 25.98
C ALA A 109 -25.07 -5.78 27.15
N ASP A 110 -24.41 -5.17 28.12
CA ASP A 110 -25.03 -4.65 29.35
C ASP A 110 -25.44 -3.16 29.26
N LEU A 111 -25.09 -2.47 28.18
CA LEU A 111 -25.42 -1.05 28.00
C LEU A 111 -26.86 -0.85 27.54
N ALA A 112 -27.49 0.23 28.00
CA ALA A 112 -28.81 0.64 27.51
C ALA A 112 -28.75 1.00 26.01
N PRO A 113 -29.84 0.84 25.22
CA PRO A 113 -29.80 1.08 23.78
C PRO A 113 -29.24 2.45 23.34
N ALA A 114 -29.52 3.51 24.11
CA ALA A 114 -28.98 4.86 23.84
C ALA A 114 -27.45 4.95 24.08
N GLU A 115 -26.93 4.20 25.05
CA GLU A 115 -25.50 4.14 25.37
C GLU A 115 -24.74 3.26 24.37
N ARG A 116 -25.40 2.22 23.83
CA ARG A 116 -24.83 1.39 22.75
C ARG A 116 -24.52 2.24 21.51
N MET A 117 -25.35 3.24 21.20
CA MET A 117 -25.12 4.12 20.05
C MET A 117 -23.81 4.91 20.14
N LEU A 118 -23.36 5.23 21.36
CA LEU A 118 -22.10 5.94 21.62
C LEU A 118 -20.86 5.06 21.41
N THR A 119 -21.04 3.74 21.28
CA THR A 119 -19.95 2.78 21.03
C THR A 119 -19.67 2.58 19.55
N PHE A 120 -20.56 3.05 18.66
CA PHE A 120 -20.37 2.94 17.22
C PHE A 120 -19.47 4.04 16.69
N GLN A 121 -18.68 3.67 15.70
CA GLN A 121 -17.72 4.53 15.06
C GLN A 121 -17.76 4.31 13.55
N ARG A 122 -17.84 5.41 12.82
CA ARG A 122 -17.71 5.45 11.37
C ARG A 122 -16.23 5.49 11.00
N ILE A 123 -15.83 4.60 10.10
CA ILE A 123 -14.52 4.60 9.46
C ILE A 123 -14.71 4.92 7.98
N ARG A 124 -13.88 5.82 7.45
CA ARG A 124 -13.89 6.20 6.04
C ARG A 124 -12.49 6.14 5.46
N TYR A 125 -12.32 5.43 4.37
CA TYR A 125 -11.10 5.44 3.55
C TYR A 125 -11.37 6.24 2.28
N PHE A 126 -10.47 7.14 1.95
CA PHE A 126 -10.55 7.96 0.75
C PHE A 126 -9.16 8.41 0.32
N LEU A 127 -9.01 8.64 -0.98
CA LEU A 127 -7.82 9.25 -1.55
C LEU A 127 -8.03 10.77 -1.63
N GLU A 128 -7.02 11.52 -1.17
CA GLU A 128 -7.02 12.97 -1.23
C GLU A 128 -5.86 13.44 -2.11
N PRO A 129 -6.12 14.34 -3.08
CA PRO A 129 -5.06 14.98 -3.84
C PRO A 129 -4.11 15.76 -2.93
N ALA A 130 -2.82 15.51 -3.09
CA ALA A 130 -1.73 16.25 -2.47
C ALA A 130 -0.94 17.06 -3.50
N ALA A 131 -0.10 17.96 -3.01
CA ALA A 131 0.75 18.78 -3.86
C ALA A 131 1.58 17.92 -4.84
N GLY A 132 1.63 18.34 -6.10
CA GLY A 132 2.39 17.64 -7.14
C GLY A 132 1.67 16.43 -7.77
N GLY A 133 0.32 16.38 -7.70
CA GLY A 133 -0.49 15.35 -8.39
C GLY A 133 -0.41 13.96 -7.74
N LYS A 134 0.07 13.88 -6.50
CA LYS A 134 0.09 12.64 -5.72
C LYS A 134 -1.26 12.44 -5.03
N LEU A 135 -1.66 11.21 -4.79
CA LEU A 135 -2.80 10.89 -3.94
C LEU A 135 -2.32 10.36 -2.59
N VAL A 136 -3.01 10.74 -1.52
CA VAL A 136 -2.74 10.27 -0.17
C VAL A 136 -3.94 9.48 0.30
N LEU A 137 -3.75 8.20 0.59
CA LEU A 137 -4.78 7.39 1.23
C LEU A 137 -4.91 7.86 2.68
N LYS A 138 -6.11 8.31 3.05
CA LYS A 138 -6.42 8.71 4.41
C LYS A 138 -7.49 7.80 5.00
N ARG A 139 -7.37 7.57 6.30
CA ARG A 139 -8.37 6.92 7.14
C ARG A 139 -8.94 7.96 8.08
N ALA A 140 -10.22 8.27 7.91
CA ALA A 140 -10.96 9.11 8.83
C ALA A 140 -11.81 8.27 9.77
N THR A 141 -12.00 8.78 10.98
CA THR A 141 -12.74 8.09 12.01
C THR A 141 -13.56 9.06 12.84
N ALA A 142 -14.85 8.80 13.00
CA ALA A 142 -15.77 9.66 13.74
C ALA A 142 -16.73 8.82 14.61
N PRO A 143 -16.94 9.16 15.89
CA PRO A 143 -17.99 8.52 16.70
C PRO A 143 -19.39 8.84 16.15
N LEU A 144 -20.36 7.95 16.36
CA LEU A 144 -21.76 8.28 16.03
C LEU A 144 -22.43 9.06 17.15
N GLY A 145 -23.25 10.04 16.75
CA GLY A 145 -24.16 10.74 17.67
C GLY A 145 -23.55 11.90 18.47
N HIS A 146 -22.34 12.36 18.12
CA HIS A 146 -21.77 13.61 18.62
C HIS A 146 -21.27 14.46 17.43
N ASP A 147 -21.17 15.77 17.62
CA ASP A 147 -20.32 16.68 16.83
C ASP A 147 -18.83 16.37 17.08
N GLY A 148 -18.49 15.07 17.07
CA GLY A 148 -17.17 14.56 17.34
C GLY A 148 -16.22 14.96 16.23
N VAL A 149 -15.05 15.43 16.62
CA VAL A 149 -13.98 15.78 15.68
C VAL A 149 -13.60 14.53 14.89
N GLU A 150 -13.76 14.58 13.57
CA GLU A 150 -13.30 13.53 12.67
C GLU A 150 -11.77 13.44 12.78
N ARG A 151 -11.27 12.29 13.23
CA ARG A 151 -9.83 12.04 13.30
C ARG A 151 -9.36 11.47 11.97
N VAL A 152 -8.53 12.21 11.26
CA VAL A 152 -7.97 11.81 9.97
C VAL A 152 -6.50 11.41 10.15
N ILE A 153 -6.13 10.24 9.64
CA ILE A 153 -4.77 9.70 9.69
C ILE A 153 -4.33 9.36 8.25
N PRO A 154 -3.20 9.91 7.75
CA PRO A 154 -2.64 9.47 6.48
C PRO A 154 -2.07 8.07 6.63
N LEU A 155 -2.38 7.18 5.69
CA LEU A 155 -1.90 5.80 5.66
C LEU A 155 -0.75 5.58 4.67
N SER A 156 -0.83 6.21 3.49
CA SER A 156 0.23 6.14 2.48
C SER A 156 0.13 7.33 1.51
N GLU A 157 1.28 7.84 1.09
CA GLU A 157 1.41 8.91 0.07
C GLU A 157 1.86 8.36 -1.30
N ARG A 158 2.05 7.04 -1.39
CA ARG A 158 2.56 6.35 -2.59
C ARG A 158 1.45 5.62 -3.35
N LEU A 159 0.23 5.74 -2.85
CA LEU A 159 -0.95 5.10 -3.40
C LEU A 159 -1.45 5.94 -4.57
N HIS A 160 -1.58 5.31 -5.73
CA HIS A 160 -2.06 5.91 -6.96
C HIS A 160 -3.53 5.56 -7.23
N GLY A 161 -4.03 4.45 -6.67
CA GLY A 161 -5.40 4.02 -6.85
C GLY A 161 -5.84 3.05 -5.78
N LEU A 162 -7.12 3.10 -5.46
CA LEU A 162 -7.83 2.15 -4.62
C LEU A 162 -9.00 1.65 -5.47
N ASP A 163 -9.12 0.34 -5.63
CA ASP A 163 -10.27 -0.28 -6.29
C ASP A 163 -10.97 -1.20 -5.30
N LEU A 164 -12.30 -1.14 -5.27
CA LEU A 164 -13.12 -1.96 -4.40
C LEU A 164 -14.16 -2.73 -5.20
N ARG A 165 -14.33 -4.02 -4.89
CA ARG A 165 -15.40 -4.84 -5.47
C ARG A 165 -16.13 -5.61 -4.39
N TYR A 166 -17.42 -5.78 -4.58
CA TYR A 166 -18.36 -6.26 -3.58
C TYR A 166 -19.06 -7.53 -4.07
N PHE A 167 -19.01 -8.60 -3.29
CA PHE A 167 -19.61 -9.88 -3.66
C PHE A 167 -20.89 -10.12 -2.87
N ASP A 168 -22.02 -10.36 -3.56
CA ASP A 168 -23.30 -10.66 -2.89
C ASP A 168 -23.52 -12.15 -2.58
N GLY A 169 -22.56 -13.01 -2.95
CA GLY A 169 -22.72 -14.46 -2.90
C GLY A 169 -22.90 -15.12 -4.26
N GLN A 170 -23.18 -14.33 -5.31
CA GLN A 170 -23.35 -14.81 -6.67
C GLN A 170 -22.54 -13.95 -7.67
N VAL A 171 -22.60 -12.63 -7.53
CA VAL A 171 -22.05 -11.67 -8.48
C VAL A 171 -21.17 -10.64 -7.77
N TRP A 172 -20.12 -10.19 -8.47
CA TRP A 172 -19.26 -9.08 -8.07
C TRP A 172 -19.76 -7.77 -8.65
N TYR A 173 -19.85 -6.74 -7.82
CA TYR A 173 -20.26 -5.38 -8.18
C TYR A 173 -19.12 -4.41 -7.89
N ASP A 174 -19.04 -3.34 -8.67
CA ASP A 174 -18.05 -2.27 -8.45
C ASP A 174 -18.62 -1.17 -7.52
N ASP A 175 -19.94 -1.14 -7.31
CA ASP A 175 -20.62 -0.28 -6.31
C ASP A 175 -21.47 -1.14 -5.36
N TRP A 176 -21.59 -0.70 -4.13
CA TRP A 176 -22.47 -1.29 -3.12
C TRP A 176 -23.26 -0.24 -2.36
N GLN A 177 -24.56 -0.18 -2.66
CA GLN A 177 -25.54 0.69 -2.00
C GLN A 177 -26.64 -0.08 -1.26
N ARG A 178 -26.40 -1.37 -0.98
CA ARG A 178 -27.36 -2.24 -0.30
C ARG A 178 -27.27 -2.06 1.23
N PRO A 179 -28.38 -2.22 1.98
CA PRO A 179 -28.37 -2.09 3.44
C PRO A 179 -27.67 -3.26 4.15
N THR A 180 -27.50 -4.39 3.45
CA THR A 180 -26.79 -5.59 3.96
C THR A 180 -25.30 -5.50 3.63
N LEU A 181 -24.45 -6.11 4.47
CA LEU A 181 -23.05 -6.29 4.12
C LEU A 181 -22.89 -7.19 2.87
N PRO A 182 -21.88 -6.93 2.02
CA PRO A 182 -21.47 -7.91 1.01
C PRO A 182 -20.92 -9.16 1.72
N ARG A 183 -21.03 -10.33 1.10
CA ARG A 183 -20.47 -11.59 1.63
C ARG A 183 -18.95 -11.62 1.52
N ALA A 184 -18.39 -10.90 0.57
CA ALA A 184 -16.95 -10.67 0.47
C ALA A 184 -16.64 -9.32 -0.17
N LEU A 185 -15.46 -8.80 0.14
CA LEU A 185 -14.91 -7.57 -0.43
C LEU A 185 -13.54 -7.85 -1.05
N GLU A 186 -13.34 -7.51 -2.33
CA GLU A 186 -12.02 -7.42 -2.94
C GLU A 186 -11.51 -5.99 -2.73
N ILE A 187 -10.33 -5.88 -2.13
CA ILE A 187 -9.62 -4.61 -1.95
C ILE A 187 -8.39 -4.69 -2.82
N ALA A 188 -8.25 -3.76 -3.75
CA ALA A 188 -7.03 -3.61 -4.51
C ALA A 188 -6.44 -2.21 -4.35
N VAL A 189 -5.13 -2.16 -4.16
CA VAL A 189 -4.36 -0.93 -4.00
C VAL A 189 -3.27 -0.90 -5.06
N VAL A 190 -3.13 0.24 -5.71
CA VAL A 190 -2.15 0.50 -6.75
C VAL A 190 -1.10 1.45 -6.17
N PHE A 191 0.13 0.99 -6.07
CA PHE A 191 1.28 1.78 -5.61
C PHE A 191 2.12 2.23 -6.79
N GLN A 192 2.66 3.44 -6.72
CA GLN A 192 3.64 3.94 -7.68
C GLN A 192 5.05 3.86 -7.10
N ASP A 193 5.97 3.22 -7.81
CA ASP A 193 7.39 3.30 -7.45
C ASP A 193 7.92 4.70 -7.77
N GLY A 194 8.61 5.32 -6.82
CA GLY A 194 9.19 6.67 -6.95
C GLY A 194 10.41 6.75 -7.86
N ALA A 195 10.65 5.72 -8.67
CA ALA A 195 11.71 5.68 -9.66
C ALA A 195 11.36 6.51 -10.91
N ARG A 196 12.41 6.85 -11.68
CA ARG A 196 12.35 7.64 -12.92
C ARG A 196 11.46 7.03 -14.00
N ASP A 197 11.18 5.73 -13.87
CA ASP A 197 10.29 4.94 -14.71
C ASP A 197 9.22 4.36 -13.77
N SER A 198 8.21 5.18 -13.48
CA SER A 198 7.31 5.01 -12.33
C SER A 198 6.33 3.86 -12.56
N ARG A 199 6.80 2.63 -12.31
CA ARG A 199 5.99 1.42 -12.45
C ARG A 199 4.88 1.40 -11.41
N LEU A 200 3.68 1.03 -11.86
CA LEU A 200 2.54 0.78 -10.99
C LEU A 200 2.52 -0.69 -10.54
N HIS A 201 2.33 -0.90 -9.25
CA HIS A 201 2.23 -2.22 -8.61
C HIS A 201 0.84 -2.37 -7.99
N ARG A 202 0.05 -3.32 -8.48
CA ARG A 202 -1.27 -3.64 -7.93
C ARG A 202 -1.16 -4.78 -6.93
N PHE A 203 -1.65 -4.57 -5.71
CA PHE A 203 -1.81 -5.58 -4.68
C PHE A 203 -3.29 -5.75 -4.40
N ALA A 204 -3.78 -6.98 -4.35
CA ALA A 204 -5.19 -7.26 -4.09
C ALA A 204 -5.36 -8.35 -3.04
N THR A 205 -6.45 -8.27 -2.28
CA THR A 205 -6.83 -9.25 -1.27
C THR A 205 -8.35 -9.35 -1.22
N ILE A 206 -8.87 -10.51 -0.83
CA ILE A 206 -10.30 -10.74 -0.62
C ILE A 206 -10.55 -10.95 0.86
N VAL A 207 -11.58 -10.28 1.38
CA VAL A 207 -12.04 -10.38 2.77
C VAL A 207 -13.44 -10.97 2.77
N ALA A 208 -13.61 -12.14 3.38
CA ALA A 208 -14.93 -12.71 3.62
C ALA A 208 -15.59 -12.03 4.83
N LEU A 209 -16.89 -11.78 4.71
CA LEU A 209 -17.76 -11.18 5.73
C LEU A 209 -18.90 -12.18 5.93
N GLU A 210 -18.77 -13.01 6.98
CA GLU A 210 -19.76 -14.04 7.34
C GLU A 210 -20.90 -13.47 8.18
#